data_AF-A0A4Q7DV90-F1
#
_entry.id   AF-A0A4Q7DV90-F1
#
_cell.length_a   1.000
_cell.length_b   1.000
_cell.length_c   1.000
_cell.angle_alpha   90.00
_cell.angle_beta   90.00
_cell.angle_gamma   90.00
#
_symmetry.space_group_name_H-M   'P 1'
#
loop_
_entity.id
_entity.type
_entity.pdbx_description
1 polymer ?
#
loop_
_entity_poly.entity_id
_entity_poly.type
_entity_poly.pdbx_seq_one_letter_code
_entity_poly.pdbx_strand_id
1 'polypeptide(L)' 'MNQDYPVLPLYTMVEDHLVNSNLKGVLWHKVGMVDYTRAYFK' A
#
# COMPACT_ATOMS: atom_id res chain seq x y z
N MET A 1 -14.53 17.59 16.73
CA MET A 1 -13.95 17.79 15.39
C MET A 1 -13.51 19.25 15.35
N ASN A 2 -12.21 19.53 15.31
CA ASN A 2 -11.66 20.89 15.52
C ASN A 2 -12.16 21.84 14.44
N GLN A 3 -12.80 22.94 14.86
CA GLN A 3 -13.57 23.83 13.99
C GLN A 3 -12.73 24.98 13.40
N ASP A 4 -11.50 25.18 13.89
CA ASP A 4 -10.67 26.34 13.54
C ASP A 4 -9.58 26.06 12.49
N TYR A 5 -9.30 24.79 12.15
CA TYR A 5 -8.28 24.42 11.15
C TYR A 5 -8.76 23.23 10.32
N PRO A 6 -9.33 23.44 9.11
CA PRO A 6 -9.64 22.35 8.21
C PRO A 6 -8.35 21.64 7.82
N VAL A 7 -8.22 20.36 8.18
CA VAL A 7 -7.10 19.52 7.74
C VAL A 7 -7.26 19.31 6.24
N LEU A 8 -6.46 20.03 5.47
CA LEU A 8 -6.38 19.87 4.02
C LEU A 8 -5.50 18.64 3.71
N PRO A 9 -6.02 17.61 3.02
CA PRO A 9 -5.18 16.48 2.60
C PRO A 9 -4.17 16.96 1.55
N LEU A 10 -2.88 16.90 1.88
CA LEU A 10 -1.78 17.38 1.02
C LEU A 10 -1.59 16.52 -0.24
N TYR A 11 -1.81 15.20 -0.11
CA TYR A 11 -1.78 14.25 -1.22
C TYR A 11 -2.43 12.93 -0.79
N THR A 12 -2.87 12.14 -1.76
CA THR A 12 -3.26 10.75 -1.55
C THR A 12 -2.06 9.85 -1.81
N MET A 13 -1.69 9.02 -0.85
CA MET A 13 -0.71 7.96 -1.09
C MET A 13 -1.28 6.93 -2.06
N VAL A 14 -0.54 6.67 -3.13
CA VAL A 14 -0.77 5.54 -4.03
C VAL A 14 0.48 4.67 -3.90
N GLU A 15 0.31 3.42 -3.48
CA GLU A 15 1.40 2.47 -3.46
C GLU A 15 1.60 1.89 -4.87
N ASP A 16 2.85 1.89 -5.32
CA ASP A 16 3.28 1.20 -6.53
C ASP A 16 4.25 0.06 -6.13
N HIS A 17 4.27 -0.99 -6.93
CA HIS A 17 4.93 -2.24 -6.57
C HIS A 17 5.84 -2.72 -7.70
N LEU A 18 7.13 -2.48 -7.54
CA LEU A 18 8.15 -3.04 -8.42
C LEU A 18 8.57 -4.42 -7.89
N VAL A 19 7.95 -5.47 -8.44
CA VAL A 19 8.26 -6.87 -8.07
C VAL A 19 8.73 -7.70 -9.25
N ASN A 20 9.51 -8.74 -8.94
CA ASN A 20 9.89 -9.74 -9.93
C ASN A 20 8.62 -10.40 -10.50
N SER A 21 8.55 -10.53 -11.83
CA SER A 21 7.41 -11.13 -12.53
C SER A 21 7.07 -12.57 -12.10
N ASN A 22 8.07 -13.31 -11.58
CA ASN A 22 7.94 -14.67 -11.06
C ASN A 22 7.49 -14.73 -9.59
N LEU A 23 7.49 -13.60 -8.87
CA LEU A 23 6.97 -13.52 -7.51
C LEU A 23 5.45 -13.53 -7.54
N LYS A 24 4.84 -14.51 -6.89
CA LYS A 24 3.38 -14.70 -6.80
C LYS A 24 2.96 -14.82 -5.33
N GLY A 25 1.67 -14.65 -5.07
CA GLY A 25 1.09 -14.81 -3.73
C GLY A 25 1.30 -13.62 -2.78
N VAL A 26 1.75 -12.46 -3.29
CA VAL A 26 1.81 -11.21 -2.52
C VAL A 26 0.42 -10.57 -2.44
N LEU A 27 0.01 -10.20 -1.23
CA LEU A 27 -1.25 -9.51 -0.97
C LEU A 27 -0.97 -8.02 -0.78
N TRP A 28 -1.36 -7.25 -1.79
CA TRP A 28 -1.19 -5.80 -1.82
C TRP A 28 -2.30 -5.09 -1.04
N HIS A 29 -1.92 -4.08 -0.27
CA HIS A 29 -2.85 -3.22 0.46
C HIS A 29 -2.81 -1.81 -0.14
N LYS A 30 -3.92 -1.07 -0.06
CA LYS A 30 -3.98 0.30 -0.59
C LYS A 30 -3.15 1.29 0.24
N VAL A 31 -2.98 0.97 1.52
CA VAL A 31 -2.17 1.70 2.50
C VAL A 31 -1.65 0.69 3.53
N GLY A 32 -0.37 0.75 3.87
CA GLY A 32 0.18 0.07 5.04
C GLY A 32 1.17 -1.04 4.72
N MET A 33 1.12 -2.14 5.50
CA MET A 33 2.09 -3.23 5.37
C MET A 33 1.60 -4.30 4.39
N VAL A 34 2.42 -4.64 3.41
CA VAL A 34 2.16 -5.70 2.43
C VAL A 34 2.30 -7.09 3.07
N ASP A 35 1.36 -8.00 2.79
CA ASP A 35 1.40 -9.37 3.31
C ASP A 35 2.12 -10.32 2.34
N TYR A 36 3.24 -10.88 2.81
CA TYR A 36 4.09 -11.83 2.10
C TYR A 36 4.01 -13.27 2.62
N THR A 37 3.10 -13.57 3.55
CA THR A 37 3.00 -14.90 4.19
C THR A 37 2.74 -16.03 3.20
N ARG A 38 2.18 -15.71 2.04
CA ARG A 38 1.86 -16.65 0.95
C ARG A 38 2.73 -16.43 -0.29
N ALA A 39 3.76 -15.60 -0.18
CA ALA A 39 4.61 -15.28 -1.31
C ALA A 39 5.50 -16.48 -1.68
N TYR A 40 5.57 -16.78 -2.98
CA TYR A 40 6.44 -17.83 -3.52
C TYR A 40 6.96 -17.44 -4.90
N PHE A 41 8.08 -18.04 -5.29
CA PHE A 41 8.61 -17.97 -6.65
C PHE A 41 8.08 -19.15 -7.46
N LYS A 42 7.56 -18.86 -8.65
CA LYS A 42 7.21 -19.88 -9.65
C LYS A 42 8.42 -20.29 -10.47
#